data_AF-A0A922MU22-F1
#
_entry.id   AF-A0A922MU22-F1
#
_cell.length_a   1.000
_cell.length_b   1.000
_cell.length_c   1.000
_cell.angle_alpha   90.00
_cell.angle_beta   90.00
_cell.angle_gamma   90.00
#
_symmetry.space_group_name_H-M   'P 1'
#
loop_
_entity.id
_entity.type
_entity.pdbx_description
1 polymer ?
#
loop_
_entity_poly.entity_id
_entity_poly.type
_entity_poly.pdbx_seq_one_letter_code
_entity_poly.pdbx_strand_id
1 'polypeptide(L)'
;MSKIDELFDKKKDEAPMLDLSKTVINTAEEYRAVLDKVPDFKTRPEKVRSEDVKIKDDNKTKTPRKEIKAYETLGTRGYEEKHFTFMDPIPVEMKGLKFEELCIVPIEWRMLTSIRPKLKMDEEFFNRLVELGKSELKTKAKDKRDYAKNLMFRKTKNRSGVTETRIISCAECGEEYCNGKLA
;
A
#
# COMPACT_ATOMS: atom_id res chain seq x y z
N MET A 1 8.71 -50.50 -38.10
CA MET A 1 7.93 -49.45 -37.39
C MET A 1 8.73 -48.16 -37.49
N SER A 2 8.04 -47.08 -37.81
CA SER A 2 8.46 -46.08 -38.78
C SER A 2 9.22 -44.91 -38.14
N LYS A 3 10.20 -44.34 -38.87
CA LYS A 3 10.90 -43.05 -38.60
C LYS A 3 9.98 -41.82 -38.47
N ILE A 4 8.68 -42.04 -38.38
CA ILE A 4 7.62 -41.04 -38.34
C ILE A 4 7.33 -40.67 -36.88
N ASP A 5 7.53 -41.60 -35.94
CA ASP A 5 7.29 -41.34 -34.51
C ASP A 5 8.38 -40.45 -33.87
N GLU A 6 9.63 -40.47 -34.37
CA GLU A 6 10.69 -39.57 -33.88
C GLU A 6 10.52 -38.10 -34.35
N LEU A 7 9.62 -37.82 -35.31
CA LEU A 7 9.41 -36.46 -35.81
C LEU A 7 8.50 -35.62 -34.90
N PHE A 8 7.69 -36.27 -34.06
CA PHE A 8 6.75 -35.61 -33.14
C PHE A 8 7.32 -35.37 -31.73
N ASP A 9 8.51 -35.90 -31.41
CA ASP A 9 9.17 -35.75 -30.11
C ASP A 9 10.12 -34.54 -30.01
N LYS A 10 10.14 -33.66 -31.03
CA LYS A 10 10.72 -32.34 -30.87
C LYS A 10 9.82 -31.52 -29.97
N LYS A 11 10.19 -31.48 -28.68
CA LYS A 11 9.79 -30.45 -27.71
C LYS A 11 9.53 -29.16 -28.48
N LYS A 12 8.28 -28.72 -28.42
CA LYS A 12 7.78 -27.45 -28.95
C LYS A 12 8.82 -26.38 -28.64
N ASP A 13 9.64 -26.03 -29.62
CA ASP A 13 10.65 -24.99 -29.48
C ASP A 13 9.93 -23.76 -28.95
N GLU A 14 10.35 -23.31 -27.76
CA GLU A 14 9.83 -22.09 -27.15
C GLU A 14 10.00 -20.98 -28.18
N ALA A 15 8.89 -20.55 -28.77
CA ALA A 15 8.91 -19.56 -29.83
C ALA A 15 9.73 -18.36 -29.31
N PRO A 16 10.81 -17.96 -30.00
CA PRO A 16 11.64 -16.85 -29.55
C PRO A 16 10.72 -15.66 -29.33
N MET A 17 10.71 -15.16 -28.09
CA MET A 17 9.88 -14.04 -27.68
C MET A 17 10.08 -12.89 -28.68
N LEU A 18 9.00 -12.49 -29.35
CA LEU A 18 9.04 -11.39 -30.30
C LEU A 18 9.30 -10.10 -29.53
N ASP A 19 10.55 -9.63 -29.57
CA ASP A 19 10.94 -8.36 -28.95
C ASP A 19 10.65 -7.19 -29.89
N LEU A 20 9.69 -6.36 -29.49
CA LEU A 20 9.27 -5.15 -30.21
C LEU A 20 9.77 -3.86 -29.53
N SER A 21 10.66 -3.95 -28.53
CA SER A 21 11.03 -2.77 -27.70
C SER A 21 11.73 -1.64 -28.48
N LYS A 22 12.25 -1.94 -29.67
CA LYS A 22 12.98 -0.98 -30.52
C LYS A 22 12.19 -0.57 -31.78
N THR A 23 10.98 -1.08 -31.98
CA THR A 23 10.18 -0.71 -33.16
C THR A 23 9.46 0.61 -32.93
N VAL A 24 9.70 1.59 -33.80
CA VAL A 24 9.01 2.89 -33.83
C VAL A 24 8.03 2.87 -35.01
N ILE A 25 6.75 3.10 -34.73
CA ILE A 25 5.66 3.01 -35.72
C ILE A 25 5.22 4.43 -36.06
N ASN A 26 5.32 4.81 -37.34
CA ASN A 26 5.00 6.17 -37.79
C ASN A 26 3.79 6.19 -38.74
N THR A 27 3.41 5.04 -39.32
CA THR A 27 2.27 4.94 -40.25
C THR A 27 1.31 3.80 -39.87
N ALA A 28 0.06 3.92 -40.32
CA ALA A 28 -0.98 2.91 -40.05
C ALA A 28 -0.71 1.55 -40.73
N GLU A 29 0.07 1.54 -41.80
CA GLU A 29 0.47 0.34 -42.52
C GLU A 29 1.58 -0.41 -41.78
N GLU A 30 2.55 0.33 -41.23
CA GLU A 30 3.59 -0.22 -40.34
C GLU A 30 2.98 -0.88 -39.10
N TYR A 31 1.94 -0.26 -38.53
CA TYR A 31 1.23 -0.82 -37.39
C TYR A 31 0.61 -2.20 -37.69
N ARG A 32 -0.06 -2.33 -38.83
CA ARG A 32 -0.68 -3.61 -39.24
C ARG A 32 0.38 -4.68 -39.49
N ALA A 33 1.49 -4.32 -40.12
CA ALA A 33 2.59 -5.25 -40.39
C ALA A 33 3.31 -5.73 -39.11
N VAL A 34 3.32 -4.93 -38.05
CA VAL A 34 3.84 -5.35 -36.73
C VAL A 34 2.84 -6.24 -36.01
N LEU A 35 1.55 -5.89 -36.05
CA LEU A 35 0.48 -6.70 -35.44
C LEU A 35 0.39 -8.12 -36.03
N ASP A 36 0.56 -8.27 -37.35
CA ASP A 36 0.54 -9.59 -38.01
C ASP A 36 1.64 -10.53 -37.50
N LYS A 37 2.71 -9.99 -36.91
CA LYS A 37 3.80 -10.78 -36.34
C LYS A 37 3.53 -11.24 -34.91
N VAL A 38 2.58 -10.61 -34.20
CA VAL A 38 2.26 -10.94 -32.81
C VAL A 38 1.46 -12.25 -32.77
N PRO A 39 1.97 -13.31 -32.14
CA PRO A 39 1.22 -14.55 -32.03
C PRO A 39 -0.03 -14.38 -31.16
N ASP A 40 -1.18 -14.85 -31.64
CA ASP A 40 -2.46 -14.80 -30.91
C ASP A 40 -2.49 -15.88 -29.82
N PHE A 41 -1.89 -15.59 -28.65
CA PHE A 41 -1.96 -16.47 -27.49
C PHE A 41 -3.32 -16.31 -26.81
N LYS A 42 -4.30 -17.11 -27.23
CA LYS A 42 -5.53 -17.33 -26.45
C LYS A 42 -5.16 -18.07 -25.17
N THR A 43 -4.89 -17.33 -24.10
CA THR A 43 -4.73 -17.88 -22.75
C THR A 43 -6.02 -18.61 -22.39
N ARG A 44 -5.98 -19.94 -22.49
CA ARG A 44 -7.04 -20.78 -21.97
C ARG A 44 -6.91 -20.77 -20.44
N PRO A 45 -7.99 -20.50 -19.70
CA PRO A 45 -7.95 -20.63 -18.25
C PRO A 45 -7.59 -22.07 -17.90
N GLU A 46 -6.48 -22.25 -17.21
CA GLU A 46 -6.06 -23.55 -16.71
C GLU A 46 -7.07 -24.00 -15.65
N LYS A 47 -7.76 -25.10 -15.94
CA LYS A 47 -8.70 -25.70 -15.00
C LYS A 47 -7.89 -26.38 -13.91
N VAL A 48 -7.65 -25.67 -12.81
CA VAL A 48 -7.03 -26.21 -11.60
C VAL A 48 -7.86 -27.40 -11.14
N ARG A 49 -7.26 -28.59 -11.08
CA ARG A 49 -7.93 -29.79 -10.59
C ARG A 49 -7.93 -29.77 -9.06
N SER A 50 -8.99 -30.33 -8.47
CA SER A 50 -9.12 -30.43 -7.00
C SER A 50 -8.00 -31.24 -6.34
N GLU A 51 -7.37 -32.15 -7.09
CA GLU A 51 -6.21 -32.95 -6.65
C GLU A 51 -4.90 -32.13 -6.53
N ASP A 52 -4.79 -30.99 -7.23
CA ASP A 52 -3.67 -30.06 -7.11
C ASP A 52 -3.85 -29.05 -5.96
N VAL A 53 -5.07 -28.97 -5.43
CA VAL A 53 -5.42 -28.08 -4.31
C VAL A 53 -5.12 -28.78 -2.99
N LYS A 54 -3.85 -28.75 -2.57
CA LYS A 54 -3.45 -29.20 -1.22
C LYS A 54 -3.79 -28.13 -0.18
N ILE A 55 -5.03 -28.13 0.31
CA ILE A 55 -5.39 -27.40 1.53
C ILE A 55 -4.94 -28.26 2.73
N LYS A 56 -3.98 -27.76 3.51
CA LYS A 56 -3.44 -28.47 4.66
C LYS A 56 -4.20 -28.05 5.91
N ASP A 57 -5.05 -28.93 6.45
CA ASP A 57 -5.90 -28.72 7.65
C ASP A 57 -5.13 -28.76 9.00
N ASP A 58 -3.84 -28.43 8.99
CA ASP A 58 -3.07 -28.34 10.23
C ASP A 58 -3.04 -26.88 10.68
N ASN A 59 -3.67 -26.61 11.83
CA ASN A 59 -3.65 -25.35 12.59
C ASN A 59 -2.26 -24.93 13.12
N LYS A 60 -1.19 -25.30 12.41
CA LYS A 60 0.19 -24.89 12.67
C LYS A 60 0.67 -24.06 11.47
N THR A 61 0.37 -22.77 11.51
CA THR A 61 0.93 -21.71 10.66
C THR A 61 2.42 -21.46 10.95
N LYS A 62 3.22 -22.52 10.98
CA LYS A 62 4.69 -22.40 11.02
C LYS A 62 5.23 -22.83 9.67
N THR A 63 5.60 -21.85 8.87
CA THR A 63 6.34 -22.07 7.63
C THR A 63 7.62 -22.87 7.93
N PRO A 64 7.88 -23.96 7.20
CA PRO A 64 9.06 -24.79 7.41
C PRO A 64 10.33 -23.97 7.18
N ARG A 65 11.38 -24.20 7.98
CA ARG A 65 12.67 -23.46 7.91
C ARG A 65 13.28 -23.41 6.51
N LYS A 66 13.08 -24.45 5.69
CA LYS A 66 13.56 -24.48 4.30
C LYS A 66 12.81 -23.49 3.40
N GLU A 67 11.50 -23.34 3.59
CA GLU A 67 10.72 -22.31 2.90
C GLU A 67 11.06 -20.92 3.40
N ILE A 68 11.24 -20.72 4.71
CA ILE A 68 11.72 -19.42 5.26
C ILE A 68 13.04 -19.01 4.61
N LYS A 69 14.00 -19.95 4.51
CA LYS A 69 15.30 -19.68 3.88
C LYS A 69 15.18 -19.45 2.38
N ALA A 70 14.28 -20.17 1.70
CA ALA A 70 13.97 -19.95 0.29
C ALA A 70 13.34 -18.56 0.07
N TYR A 71 12.42 -18.15 0.93
CA TYR A 71 11.79 -16.83 0.92
C TYR A 71 12.79 -15.70 1.23
N GLU A 72 13.74 -15.93 2.14
CA GLU A 72 14.87 -15.01 2.38
C GLU A 72 15.77 -14.87 1.15
N THR A 73 16.11 -15.99 0.48
CA THR A 73 16.94 -15.94 -0.75
C THR A 73 16.20 -15.36 -1.96
N LEU A 74 14.87 -15.54 -2.04
CA LEU A 74 14.05 -15.06 -3.15
C LEU A 74 13.45 -13.67 -2.89
N GLY A 75 13.54 -13.15 -1.66
CA GLY A 75 12.92 -11.88 -1.26
C GLY A 75 11.38 -11.91 -1.30
N THR A 76 10.78 -13.09 -1.14
CA THR A 76 9.33 -13.33 -1.38
C THR A 76 8.58 -13.82 -0.16
N ARG A 77 9.10 -13.60 1.06
CA ARG A 77 8.32 -13.87 2.26
C ARG A 77 7.05 -13.03 2.19
N GLY A 78 5.90 -13.72 2.17
CA GLY A 78 4.62 -13.20 1.73
C GLY A 78 4.29 -11.84 2.32
N TYR A 79 3.87 -10.92 1.46
CA TYR A 79 3.32 -9.62 1.84
C TYR A 79 4.10 -8.93 2.97
N GLU A 80 5.42 -9.09 3.02
CA GLU A 80 6.23 -8.04 3.64
C GLU A 80 5.86 -6.79 2.87
N GLU A 81 5.36 -5.80 3.59
CA GLU A 81 5.28 -4.43 3.15
C GLU A 81 6.45 -4.21 2.22
N LYS A 82 6.19 -4.19 0.91
CA LYS A 82 7.02 -3.40 0.02
C LYS A 82 6.86 -2.04 0.64
N HIS A 83 7.76 -1.72 1.56
CA HIS A 83 7.97 -0.38 2.05
C HIS A 83 8.22 0.32 0.74
N PHE A 84 7.18 0.95 0.21
CA PHE A 84 7.35 1.94 -0.81
C PHE A 84 8.26 2.91 -0.09
N THR A 85 9.55 2.83 -0.43
CA THR A 85 10.56 3.74 0.07
C THR A 85 10.25 5.04 -0.65
N PHE A 86 9.17 5.69 -0.21
CA PHE A 86 8.88 7.04 -0.57
C PHE A 86 10.11 7.82 -0.14
N MET A 87 10.64 8.60 -1.07
CA MET A 87 11.73 9.48 -0.74
C MET A 87 11.26 10.38 0.41
N ASP A 88 12.14 10.54 1.40
CA ASP A 88 11.93 11.53 2.46
C ASP A 88 11.76 12.90 1.78
N PRO A 89 10.58 13.53 1.92
CA PRO A 89 10.28 14.77 1.20
C PRO A 89 11.01 15.97 1.83
N ILE A 90 11.70 15.80 2.95
CA ILE A 90 12.48 16.86 3.60
C ILE A 90 13.79 17.08 2.83
N PRO A 91 14.08 18.31 2.36
CA PRO A 91 15.35 18.63 1.70
C PRO A 91 16.54 18.30 2.61
N VAL A 92 17.64 17.82 2.02
CA VAL A 92 18.80 17.29 2.76
C VAL A 92 19.37 18.30 3.76
N GLU A 93 19.40 19.59 3.39
CA GLU A 93 19.86 20.68 4.24
C GLU A 93 19.01 20.87 5.49
N MET A 94 17.71 20.56 5.39
CA MET A 94 16.73 20.79 6.45
C MET A 94 16.60 19.60 7.40
N LYS A 95 17.16 18.43 7.07
CA LYS A 95 17.02 17.20 7.88
C LYS A 95 17.57 17.32 9.31
N GLY A 96 18.50 18.23 9.55
CA GLY A 96 19.04 18.51 10.89
C GLY A 96 18.09 19.31 11.78
N LEU A 97 17.01 19.88 11.23
CA LEU A 97 16.01 20.60 12.00
C LEU A 97 14.99 19.64 12.60
N LYS A 98 14.55 19.95 13.81
CA LYS A 98 13.41 19.26 14.43
C LYS A 98 12.12 19.76 13.80
N PHE A 99 11.68 19.07 12.75
CA PHE A 99 10.49 19.42 11.97
C PHE A 99 9.23 19.61 12.84
N GLU A 100 9.03 18.75 13.83
CA GLU A 100 7.88 18.82 14.73
C GLU A 100 7.83 20.13 15.53
N GLU A 101 8.97 20.64 15.99
CA GLU A 101 9.05 21.91 16.74
C GLU A 101 8.63 23.10 15.87
N LEU A 102 8.98 23.06 14.57
CA LEU A 102 8.56 24.09 13.60
C LEU A 102 7.05 24.08 13.35
N CYS A 103 6.41 22.91 13.42
CA CYS A 103 4.98 22.74 13.19
C CYS A 103 4.13 23.16 14.39
N ILE A 104 4.65 23.06 15.62
CA ILE A 104 3.90 23.40 16.84
C ILE A 104 3.65 24.91 16.96
N VAL A 105 4.62 25.72 16.52
CA VAL A 105 4.62 27.15 16.76
C VAL A 105 3.86 27.89 15.63
N PRO A 106 2.98 28.86 15.95
CA PRO A 106 2.26 29.66 14.94
C PRO A 106 3.13 30.78 14.34
N ILE A 107 4.42 30.51 14.12
CA ILE A 107 5.40 31.44 13.55
C ILE A 107 5.89 30.82 12.22
N GLU A 108 6.22 31.67 11.24
CA GLU A 108 6.80 31.21 9.99
C GLU A 108 8.19 30.58 10.23
N TRP A 109 8.44 29.39 9.69
CA TRP A 109 9.68 28.64 9.97
C TRP A 109 10.94 29.40 9.52
N ARG A 110 10.82 30.28 8.51
CA ARG A 110 11.91 31.16 8.05
C ARG A 110 12.44 32.06 9.16
N MET A 111 11.61 32.39 10.15
CA MET A 111 11.99 33.18 11.33
C MET A 111 12.56 32.34 12.48
N LEU A 112 12.39 31.01 12.44
CA LEU A 112 12.79 30.09 13.51
C LEU A 112 14.16 29.44 13.25
N THR A 113 14.66 29.53 12.03
CA THR A 113 15.96 28.96 11.63
C THR A 113 16.63 29.84 10.59
N SER A 114 17.97 29.80 10.52
CA SER A 114 18.78 30.40 9.45
C SER A 114 19.05 29.45 8.28
N ILE A 115 18.76 28.15 8.43
CA ILE A 115 18.99 27.14 7.38
C ILE A 115 17.98 27.35 6.25
N ARG A 116 18.43 27.20 5.00
CA ARG A 116 17.61 27.34 3.80
C ARG A 116 17.89 26.19 2.82
N PRO A 117 16.86 25.65 2.13
CA PRO A 117 17.07 24.76 0.99
C PRO A 117 17.83 25.48 -0.13
N LYS A 118 18.62 24.73 -0.91
CA LYS A 118 19.39 25.33 -2.01
C LYS A 118 18.53 25.67 -3.23
N LEU A 119 17.51 24.84 -3.48
CA LEU A 119 16.59 25.02 -4.60
C LEU A 119 15.34 25.76 -4.13
N LYS A 120 14.86 26.70 -4.94
CA LYS A 120 13.60 27.40 -4.68
C LYS A 120 12.41 26.44 -4.60
N MET A 121 12.41 25.39 -5.44
CA MET A 121 11.39 24.33 -5.41
C MET A 121 11.36 23.61 -4.06
N ASP A 122 12.53 23.24 -3.53
CA ASP A 122 12.64 22.57 -2.22
C ASP A 122 12.15 23.47 -1.08
N GLU A 123 12.35 24.78 -1.21
CA GLU A 123 11.80 25.75 -0.28
C GLU A 123 10.27 25.80 -0.34
N GLU A 124 9.68 25.81 -1.52
CA GLU A 124 8.23 25.74 -1.70
C GLU A 124 7.65 24.42 -1.15
N PHE A 125 8.34 23.29 -1.39
CA PHE A 125 7.97 21.99 -0.82
C PHE A 125 8.06 21.99 0.70
N PHE A 126 9.14 22.50 1.27
CA PHE A 126 9.30 22.56 2.72
C PHE A 126 8.25 23.47 3.37
N ASN A 127 7.91 24.60 2.74
CA ASN A 127 6.78 25.43 3.18
C ASN A 127 5.47 24.62 3.25
N ARG A 128 5.13 23.88 2.19
CA ARG A 128 3.93 23.04 2.15
C ARG A 128 3.95 21.93 3.20
N LEU A 129 5.11 21.31 3.43
CA LEU A 129 5.27 20.30 4.48
C LEU A 129 4.98 20.89 5.87
N VAL A 130 5.54 22.05 6.18
CA VAL A 130 5.30 22.74 7.47
C VAL A 130 3.82 23.11 7.63
N GLU A 131 3.18 23.63 6.58
CA GLU A 131 1.74 23.93 6.59
C GLU A 131 0.89 22.68 6.83
N LEU A 132 1.24 21.57 6.17
CA LEU A 132 0.58 20.29 6.33
C LEU A 132 0.73 19.77 7.77
N GLY A 133 1.93 19.81 8.34
CA GLY A 133 2.16 19.43 9.74
C GLY A 133 1.38 20.30 10.73
N LYS A 134 1.28 21.61 10.48
CA LYS A 134 0.41 22.51 11.27
C LYS A 134 -1.06 22.11 11.17
N SER A 135 -1.54 21.77 9.97
CA SER A 135 -2.91 21.32 9.76
C SER A 135 -3.20 19.99 10.45
N GLU A 136 -2.24 19.06 10.43
CA GLU A 136 -2.35 17.77 11.07
C GLU A 136 -2.49 17.93 12.59
N LEU A 137 -1.66 18.76 13.21
CA LEU A 137 -1.75 19.06 14.64
C LEU A 137 -3.10 19.67 15.02
N LYS A 138 -3.63 20.60 14.21
CA LYS A 138 -4.97 21.18 14.41
C LYS A 138 -6.07 20.13 14.32
N THR A 139 -6.00 19.26 13.31
CA THR A 139 -6.97 18.16 13.12
C THR A 139 -6.90 17.17 14.27
N LYS A 140 -5.71 16.72 14.67
CA LYS A 140 -5.50 15.82 15.81
C LYS A 140 -6.06 16.40 17.11
N ALA A 141 -5.89 17.71 17.34
CA ALA A 141 -6.46 18.39 18.49
C ALA A 141 -7.99 18.51 18.41
N LYS A 142 -8.55 18.69 17.20
CA LYS A 142 -9.99 18.66 16.96
C LYS A 142 -10.55 17.26 17.21
N ASP A 143 -9.98 16.23 16.61
CA ASP A 143 -10.41 14.84 16.74
C ASP A 143 -10.36 14.37 18.18
N LYS A 144 -9.32 14.76 18.95
CA LYS A 144 -9.26 14.47 20.39
C LYS A 144 -10.43 15.09 21.16
N ARG A 145 -10.83 16.32 20.81
CA ARG A 145 -11.99 17.00 21.42
C ARG A 145 -13.30 16.33 20.99
N ASP A 146 -13.43 15.98 19.72
CA ASP A 146 -14.64 15.38 19.17
C ASP A 146 -14.82 13.94 19.70
N TYR A 147 -13.74 13.18 19.83
CA TYR A 147 -13.73 11.87 20.50
C TYR A 147 -14.11 11.99 21.98
N ALA A 148 -13.61 13.00 22.69
CA ALA A 148 -14.01 13.24 24.09
C ALA A 148 -15.50 13.62 24.24
N LYS A 149 -16.08 14.26 23.22
CA LYS A 149 -17.51 14.60 23.14
C LYS A 149 -18.37 13.46 22.61
N ASN A 150 -17.77 12.34 22.22
CA ASN A 150 -18.47 11.27 21.54
C ASN A 150 -19.44 10.60 22.52
N LEU A 151 -20.71 11.00 22.44
CA LEU A 151 -21.78 10.57 23.34
C LEU A 151 -22.03 9.07 23.26
N MET A 152 -21.56 8.39 22.21
CA MET A 152 -21.75 6.95 22.03
C MET A 152 -20.95 6.10 23.02
N PHE A 153 -19.99 6.69 23.75
CA PHE A 153 -19.21 6.00 24.77
C PHE A 153 -19.42 6.65 26.14
N ARG A 154 -20.03 5.91 27.07
CA ARG A 154 -20.21 6.34 28.45
C ARG A 154 -19.10 5.79 29.33
N LYS A 155 -18.36 6.67 29.98
CA LYS A 155 -17.33 6.30 30.96
C LYS A 155 -17.88 6.45 32.37
N THR A 156 -17.87 5.38 33.15
CA THR A 156 -18.32 5.37 34.56
C THR A 156 -17.21 4.80 35.43
N LYS A 157 -16.91 5.45 36.55
CA LYS A 157 -15.99 4.90 37.56
C LYS A 157 -16.79 4.05 38.53
N ASN A 158 -16.36 2.82 38.75
CA ASN A 158 -16.92 2.00 39.83
C ASN A 158 -16.34 2.42 41.19
N ARG A 159 -16.90 1.88 42.28
CA ARG A 159 -16.50 2.22 43.66
C ARG A 159 -15.02 1.89 43.96
N SER A 160 -14.41 1.02 43.16
CA SER A 160 -12.99 0.64 43.23
C SER A 160 -12.08 1.53 42.36
N GLY A 161 -12.62 2.57 41.71
CA GLY A 161 -11.85 3.51 40.90
C GLY A 161 -11.55 3.04 39.47
N VAL A 162 -11.98 1.84 39.09
CA VAL A 162 -11.81 1.32 37.72
C VAL A 162 -12.78 2.04 36.79
N THR A 163 -12.26 2.54 35.66
CA THR A 163 -13.08 3.22 34.65
C THR A 163 -13.61 2.20 33.66
N GLU A 164 -14.91 1.92 33.74
CA GLU A 164 -15.62 1.11 32.75
C GLU A 164 -16.08 2.00 31.60
N THR A 165 -15.90 1.53 30.37
CA THR A 165 -16.40 2.19 29.16
C THR A 165 -17.50 1.33 28.57
N ARG A 166 -18.72 1.86 28.45
CA ARG A 166 -19.86 1.18 27.83
C ARG A 166 -20.32 1.92 26.57
N ILE A 167 -20.66 1.17 25.54
CA ILE A 167 -21.29 1.71 24.34
C ILE A 167 -22.74 2.03 24.68
N ILE A 168 -23.24 3.19 24.25
CA ILE A 168 -24.65 3.56 24.43
C ILE A 168 -25.49 2.89 23.34
N SER A 169 -26.50 2.13 23.76
CA SER A 169 -27.54 1.57 22.88
C SER A 169 -28.71 2.54 22.76
N CYS A 170 -29.32 2.62 21.58
CA CYS A 170 -30.50 3.46 21.35
C CYS A 170 -31.70 2.95 22.16
N ALA A 171 -32.43 3.85 22.80
CA ALA A 171 -33.62 3.50 23.59
C ALA A 171 -34.81 3.06 22.71
N GLU A 172 -34.84 3.46 21.44
CA GLU A 172 -35.95 3.18 20.52
C GLU A 172 -35.75 1.88 19.73
N CYS A 173 -34.57 1.63 19.16
CA CYS A 173 -34.28 0.43 18.38
C CYS A 173 -33.39 -0.61 19.07
N GLY A 174 -32.75 -0.27 20.20
CA GLY A 174 -31.85 -1.17 20.93
C GLY A 174 -30.47 -1.35 20.31
N GLU A 175 -30.20 -0.78 19.12
CA GLU A 175 -28.93 -0.93 18.42
C GLU A 175 -27.81 -0.04 19.00
N GLU A 176 -26.59 -0.58 19.04
CA GLU A 176 -25.38 0.15 19.40
C GLU A 176 -24.97 1.12 18.28
N TYR A 177 -24.41 2.29 18.65
CA TYR A 177 -23.99 3.35 17.72
C TYR A 177 -25.11 4.00 16.87
N CYS A 178 -26.37 3.65 17.11
CA CYS A 178 -27.48 4.30 16.46
C CYS A 178 -27.58 5.77 16.91
N ASN A 179 -27.53 6.68 15.95
CA ASN A 179 -27.55 8.13 16.17
C ASN A 179 -28.96 8.74 16.02
N GLY A 180 -30.00 7.90 15.89
CA GLY A 180 -31.40 8.32 15.72
C GLY A 180 -31.68 9.12 14.43
N LYS A 181 -30.68 9.27 13.55
CA LYS A 181 -30.85 9.90 12.25
C LYS A 181 -31.11 8.79 11.24
N LEU A 182 -32.39 8.52 10.97
CA LEU A 182 -32.73 7.91 9.68
C LEU A 182 -32.18 8.82 8.58
N ALA A 183 -31.41 8.24 7.67
CA ALA A 183 -30.98 8.88 6.43
C ALA A 183 -32.18 9.21 5.54
#